data_AF-A0A139CYA7-F1
#
_entry.id   AF-A0A139CYA7-F1
#
_cell.length_a   1.000
_cell.length_b   1.000
_cell.length_c   1.000
_cell.angle_alpha   90.00
_cell.angle_beta   90.00
_cell.angle_gamma   90.00
#
_symmetry.space_group_name_H-M   'P 1'
#
loop_
_entity.id
_entity.type
_entity.pdbx_description
1 polymer ?
#
loop_
_entity_poly.entity_id
_entity_poly.type
_entity_poly.pdbx_seq_one_letter_code
_entity_poly.pdbx_strand_id
1 'polypeptide(L)'
;SYLNSTSKYISDYKKITSRSKKYERHISEKASDAIKYVEVPSKQRYFERMQAVVKWLEDNPAFYHYYFKKYYVCPSCGASIFDRYSKEEVGDWIIISCSECGELIKKYFAPKTL
;
A
#
# COMPACT_ATOMS: atom_id res chain seq x y z
N SER A 1 -10.86 -4.37 19.64
CA SER A 1 -9.96 -4.27 18.47
C SER A 1 -10.13 -5.51 17.62
N TYR A 2 -10.80 -5.40 16.45
CA TYR A 2 -11.17 -6.53 15.58
C TYR A 2 -9.96 -7.32 15.03
N LEU A 3 -8.77 -6.72 15.02
CA LEU A 3 -7.52 -7.31 14.55
C LEU A 3 -6.78 -8.14 15.63
N ASN A 4 -7.20 -8.07 16.90
CA ASN A 4 -6.47 -8.66 18.03
C ASN A 4 -6.97 -10.05 18.46
N SER A 5 -8.04 -10.59 17.87
CA SER A 5 -8.69 -11.81 18.39
C SER A 5 -8.16 -13.12 17.81
N THR A 6 -7.24 -13.10 16.85
CA THR A 6 -6.83 -14.30 16.11
C THR A 6 -5.34 -14.27 15.73
N SER A 7 -4.61 -15.34 16.08
CA SER A 7 -3.13 -15.43 15.99
C SER A 7 -2.57 -15.21 14.58
N LYS A 8 -3.27 -15.74 13.55
CA LYS A 8 -2.92 -15.54 12.13
C LYS A 8 -2.96 -14.06 11.74
N TYR A 9 -3.96 -13.33 12.22
CA TYR A 9 -4.17 -11.93 11.89
C TYR A 9 -3.21 -11.01 12.63
N ILE A 10 -2.82 -11.35 13.86
CA ILE A 10 -1.75 -10.65 14.59
C ILE A 10 -0.41 -10.78 13.85
N SER A 11 -0.11 -11.96 13.29
CA SER A 11 1.10 -12.19 12.49
C SER A 11 1.12 -11.35 11.22
N ASP A 12 0.03 -11.40 10.45
CA ASP A 12 -0.09 -10.60 9.23
C ASP A 12 -0.07 -9.10 9.55
N TYR A 13 -0.73 -8.67 10.62
CA TYR A 13 -0.67 -7.31 11.13
C TYR A 13 0.75 -6.85 11.52
N LYS A 14 1.54 -7.71 12.19
CA LYS A 14 2.95 -7.44 12.50
C LYS A 14 3.81 -7.38 11.24
N LYS A 15 3.56 -8.24 10.25
CA LYS A 15 4.23 -8.17 8.94
C LYS A 15 3.86 -6.88 8.20
N ILE A 16 2.60 -6.47 8.24
CA ILE A 16 2.09 -5.24 7.61
C ILE A 16 2.76 -4.03 8.24
N THR A 17 2.78 -3.93 9.57
CA THR A 17 3.38 -2.80 10.28
C THR A 17 4.91 -2.75 10.18
N SER A 18 5.60 -3.89 10.05
CA SER A 18 7.05 -3.91 9.83
C SER A 18 7.45 -3.64 8.37
N ARG A 19 6.71 -4.17 7.39
CA ARG A 19 6.93 -3.90 5.97
C ARG A 19 6.51 -2.48 5.59
N SER A 20 5.42 -1.94 6.16
CA SER A 20 5.02 -0.53 5.97
C SER A 20 6.12 0.39 6.44
N LYS A 21 6.63 0.27 7.67
CA LYS A 21 7.79 1.08 8.13
C LYS A 21 9.00 0.99 7.20
N LYS A 22 9.33 -0.21 6.70
CA LYS A 22 10.43 -0.38 5.74
C LYS A 22 10.13 0.29 4.40
N TYR A 23 8.90 0.20 3.92
CA TYR A 23 8.42 0.81 2.68
C TYR A 23 8.32 2.33 2.78
N GLU A 24 7.73 2.85 3.86
CA GLU A 24 7.64 4.26 4.23
C GLU A 24 9.03 4.89 4.29
N ARG A 25 9.97 4.26 5.00
CA ARG A 25 11.36 4.70 5.03
C ARG A 25 11.99 4.73 3.63
N HIS A 26 11.85 3.66 2.86
CA HIS A 26 12.43 3.57 1.52
C HIS A 26 11.80 4.58 0.52
N ILE A 27 10.51 4.85 0.64
CA ILE A 27 9.81 5.87 -0.14
C ILE A 27 10.25 7.27 0.31
N SER A 28 10.41 7.49 1.62
CA SER A 28 10.90 8.75 2.18
C SER A 28 12.34 9.05 1.76
N GLU A 29 13.21 8.03 1.75
CA GLU A 29 14.58 8.11 1.21
C GLU A 29 14.57 8.46 -0.28
N LYS A 30 13.77 7.75 -1.09
CA LYS A 30 13.62 8.04 -2.52
C LYS A 30 13.05 9.43 -2.80
N ALA A 31 12.08 9.88 -2.02
CA ALA A 31 11.51 11.22 -2.15
C ALA A 31 12.54 12.29 -1.77
N SER A 32 13.29 12.07 -0.68
CA SER A 32 14.35 12.98 -0.23
C SER A 32 15.48 13.09 -1.26
N ASP A 33 15.87 11.98 -1.87
CA ASP A 33 16.87 11.98 -2.94
C ASP A 33 16.32 12.63 -4.22
N ALA A 34 15.07 12.35 -4.60
CA ALA A 34 14.44 13.02 -5.74
C ALA A 34 14.34 14.54 -5.56
N ILE A 35 14.05 15.04 -4.36
CA ILE A 35 14.04 16.47 -4.05
C ILE A 35 15.41 17.12 -4.30
N LYS A 36 16.52 16.44 -4.02
CA LYS A 36 17.87 16.99 -4.23
C LYS A 36 18.24 17.19 -5.70
N TYR A 37 17.67 16.37 -6.59
CA TYR A 37 18.04 16.32 -8.01
C TYR A 37 16.94 16.84 -8.96
N VAL A 38 15.77 17.20 -8.45
CA VAL A 38 14.65 17.70 -9.26
C VAL A 38 14.76 19.21 -9.45
N GLU A 39 14.94 19.62 -10.70
CA GLU A 39 14.97 21.04 -11.09
C GLU A 39 13.56 21.61 -11.35
N VAL A 40 12.56 20.74 -11.52
CA VAL A 40 11.18 21.15 -11.85
C VAL A 40 10.37 21.39 -10.56
N PRO A 41 9.91 22.64 -10.28
CA PRO A 41 9.25 22.97 -9.01
C PRO A 41 7.94 22.21 -8.74
N SER A 42 7.21 21.79 -9.78
CA SER A 42 6.01 20.96 -9.62
C SER A 42 6.33 19.54 -9.17
N LYS A 43 7.42 18.95 -9.66
CA LYS A 43 7.90 17.62 -9.24
C LYS A 43 8.46 17.67 -7.82
N GLN A 44 9.15 18.75 -7.44
CA GLN A 44 9.63 18.92 -6.07
C GLN A 44 8.48 18.93 -5.06
N ARG A 45 7.45 19.75 -5.31
CA ARG A 45 6.23 19.80 -4.48
C ARG A 45 5.50 18.46 -4.38
N TYR A 46 5.54 17.65 -5.43
CA TYR A 46 5.00 16.29 -5.41
C TYR A 46 5.75 15.41 -4.40
N PHE A 47 7.08 15.41 -4.44
CA PHE A 47 7.90 14.61 -3.52
C PHE A 47 7.81 15.10 -2.07
N GLU A 48 7.76 16.41 -1.84
CA GLU A 48 7.54 16.99 -0.50
C GLU A 48 6.18 16.56 0.08
N ARG A 49 5.12 16.61 -0.73
CA ARG A 49 3.79 16.11 -0.33
C ARG A 49 3.81 14.61 -0.07
N MET A 50 4.50 13.85 -0.89
CA MET A 50 4.66 12.40 -0.70
C MET A 50 5.32 12.11 0.65
N GLN A 51 6.39 12.82 1.00
CA GLN A 51 7.08 12.69 2.29
C GLN A 51 6.18 13.08 3.46
N ALA A 52 5.42 14.18 3.34
CA ALA A 52 4.46 14.59 4.37
C ALA A 52 3.36 13.55 4.60
N VAL A 53 2.84 12.94 3.52
CA VAL A 53 1.85 11.86 3.61
C VAL A 53 2.43 10.61 4.27
N VAL A 54 3.65 10.22 3.89
CA VAL A 54 4.34 9.06 4.49
C VAL A 54 4.54 9.27 6.00
N LYS A 55 5.04 10.43 6.41
CA LYS A 55 5.19 10.77 7.83
C LYS A 55 3.84 10.77 8.57
N TRP A 56 2.80 11.34 7.96
CA TRP A 56 1.47 11.31 8.55
C TRP A 56 0.95 9.87 8.72
N LEU A 57 1.23 8.97 7.78
CA LEU A 57 0.86 7.56 7.90
C LEU A 57 1.60 6.85 9.04
N GLU A 58 2.89 7.14 9.24
CA GLU A 58 3.68 6.64 10.38
C GLU A 58 3.07 7.09 11.74
N ASP A 59 2.64 8.34 11.83
CA ASP A 59 2.05 8.93 13.03
C ASP A 59 0.58 8.49 13.27
N ASN A 60 -0.09 7.95 12.24
CA ASN A 60 -1.52 7.60 12.28
C ASN A 60 -1.77 6.12 11.93
N PRO A 61 -1.22 5.15 12.70
CA PRO A 61 -1.36 3.72 12.40
C PRO A 61 -2.83 3.24 12.42
N ALA A 62 -3.70 3.91 13.18
CA ALA A 62 -5.13 3.63 13.19
C ALA A 62 -5.79 3.83 11.81
N PHE A 63 -5.30 4.79 11.01
CA PHE A 63 -5.75 4.98 9.63
C PHE A 63 -5.38 3.76 8.78
N TYR A 64 -4.15 3.25 8.90
CA TYR A 64 -3.73 2.00 8.25
C TYR A 64 -4.69 0.85 8.61
N HIS A 65 -5.07 0.72 9.88
CA HIS A 65 -5.99 -0.34 10.32
C HIS A 65 -7.37 -0.18 9.69
N TYR A 66 -7.89 1.05 9.65
CA TYR A 66 -9.20 1.33 9.08
C TYR A 66 -9.21 1.12 7.56
N TYR A 67 -8.22 1.66 6.85
CA TYR A 67 -8.11 1.59 5.40
C TYR A 67 -7.97 0.14 4.91
N PHE A 68 -7.15 -0.66 5.57
CA PHE A 68 -6.96 -2.06 5.21
C PHE A 68 -7.98 -3.02 5.82
N LYS A 69 -8.88 -2.55 6.70
CA LYS A 69 -9.91 -3.38 7.36
C LYS A 69 -10.75 -4.20 6.38
N LYS A 70 -10.98 -3.71 5.16
CA LYS A 70 -11.76 -4.43 4.13
C LYS A 70 -10.92 -5.23 3.14
N TYR A 71 -9.61 -4.97 3.04
CA TYR A 71 -8.77 -5.47 1.95
C TYR A 71 -7.47 -6.10 2.45
N TYR A 72 -7.48 -6.67 3.67
CA TYR A 72 -6.35 -7.39 4.24
C TYR A 72 -6.46 -8.92 4.06
N VAL A 73 -7.68 -9.41 3.79
CA VAL A 73 -7.94 -10.80 3.41
C VAL A 73 -8.81 -10.90 2.19
N CYS A 74 -8.58 -11.93 1.38
CA CYS A 74 -9.44 -12.29 0.27
C CYS A 74 -10.85 -12.60 0.81
N PRO A 75 -11.90 -11.97 0.28
CA PRO A 75 -13.26 -12.20 0.75
C PRO A 75 -13.75 -13.63 0.43
N SER A 76 -13.18 -14.27 -0.59
CA SER A 76 -13.57 -15.61 -1.03
C SER A 76 -12.88 -16.71 -0.22
N CYS A 77 -11.55 -16.68 -0.08
CA CYS A 77 -10.78 -17.75 0.54
C CYS A 77 -10.09 -17.39 1.87
N GLY A 78 -10.20 -16.14 2.34
CA GLY A 78 -9.55 -15.68 3.57
C GLY A 78 -8.03 -15.61 3.52
N ALA A 79 -7.41 -15.79 2.34
CA ALA A 79 -5.97 -15.64 2.17
C ALA A 79 -5.54 -14.19 2.44
N SER A 80 -4.36 -14.01 3.04
CA SER A 80 -3.78 -12.68 3.26
C SER A 80 -3.40 -12.06 1.92
N ILE A 81 -4.06 -10.96 1.54
CA ILE A 81 -3.80 -10.28 0.25
C ILE A 81 -2.46 -9.56 0.23
N PHE A 82 -1.75 -9.50 1.35
CA PHE A 82 -0.38 -8.98 1.40
C PHE A 82 0.66 -9.98 0.93
N ASP A 83 0.41 -11.28 1.17
CA ASP A 83 1.31 -12.36 0.77
C ASP A 83 0.80 -13.08 -0.49
N ARG A 84 -0.51 -13.00 -0.78
CA ARG A 84 -1.19 -13.75 -1.85
C ARG A 84 -2.01 -12.86 -2.77
N TYR A 85 -1.34 -11.90 -3.42
CA TYR A 85 -1.93 -11.11 -4.50
C TYR A 85 -1.15 -11.25 -5.81
N SER A 86 -1.87 -11.15 -6.92
CA SER A 86 -1.32 -10.88 -8.24
C SER A 86 -1.70 -9.47 -8.69
N LYS A 87 -0.81 -8.83 -9.44
CA LYS A 87 -1.06 -7.55 -10.10
C LYS A 87 -0.94 -7.78 -11.60
N GLU A 88 -1.98 -7.40 -12.33
CA GLU A 88 -2.01 -7.41 -13.79
C GLU A 88 -2.30 -6.01 -14.32
N GLU A 89 -1.66 -5.64 -15.42
CA GLU A 89 -1.91 -4.40 -16.14
C GLU A 89 -2.58 -4.74 -17.46
N VAL A 90 -3.82 -4.30 -17.64
CA VAL A 90 -4.62 -4.55 -18.85
C VAL A 90 -5.03 -3.20 -19.44
N GLY A 91 -4.30 -2.74 -20.45
CA GLY A 91 -4.44 -1.38 -20.97
C GLY A 91 -4.16 -0.33 -19.89
N ASP A 92 -5.12 0.57 -19.67
CA ASP A 92 -5.11 1.59 -18.61
C ASP A 92 -5.67 1.12 -17.27
N TRP A 93 -5.86 -0.19 -17.10
CA TRP A 93 -6.38 -0.75 -15.86
C TRP A 93 -5.32 -1.51 -15.10
N ILE A 94 -5.28 -1.29 -13.79
CA ILE A 94 -4.56 -2.15 -12.86
C ILE A 94 -5.58 -3.02 -12.13
N ILE A 95 -5.36 -4.32 -12.21
CA ILE A 95 -6.20 -5.36 -11.63
C ILE A 95 -5.37 -6.03 -10.53
N ILE A 96 -5.93 -6.07 -9.32
CA ILE A 96 -5.38 -6.78 -8.17
C ILE A 96 -6.32 -7.94 -7.86
N SER A 97 -5.79 -9.16 -7.91
CA SER A 97 -6.54 -10.39 -7.64
C SER A 97 -5.86 -11.22 -6.56
N CYS A 98 -6.60 -12.11 -5.91
CA CYS A 98 -6.05 -13.07 -4.98
C CYS A 98 -5.29 -14.16 -5.75
N SER A 99 -4.00 -14.32 -5.49
CA SER A 99 -3.18 -15.33 -6.19
C SER A 99 -3.51 -16.78 -5.77
N GLU A 100 -4.30 -16.97 -4.72
CA GLU A 100 -4.70 -18.29 -4.22
C GLU A 100 -5.96 -18.83 -4.90
N CYS A 101 -6.94 -17.97 -5.17
CA CYS A 101 -8.26 -18.38 -5.68
C CYS A 101 -8.74 -17.59 -6.91
N GLY A 102 -7.97 -16.59 -7.36
CA GLY A 102 -8.31 -15.75 -8.51
C GLY A 102 -9.32 -14.64 -8.24
N GLU A 103 -9.87 -14.54 -7.02
CA GLU A 103 -10.87 -13.52 -6.67
C GLU A 103 -10.39 -12.10 -6.98
N LEU A 104 -11.22 -11.30 -7.64
CA LEU A 104 -10.91 -9.90 -7.94
C LEU A 104 -11.01 -9.07 -6.66
N ILE A 105 -9.89 -8.51 -6.22
CA ILE A 105 -9.84 -7.72 -4.98
C ILE A 105 -10.08 -6.25 -5.26
N LYS A 106 -9.40 -5.71 -6.29
CA LYS A 106 -9.55 -4.30 -6.66
C LYS A 106 -9.18 -4.08 -8.12
N LYS A 107 -9.91 -3.17 -8.76
CA LYS A 107 -9.61 -2.67 -10.10
C LYS A 107 -9.59 -1.15 -10.06
N TYR A 108 -8.55 -0.55 -10.59
CA TYR A 108 -8.46 0.91 -10.69
C TYR A 108 -7.90 1.36 -12.03
N PHE A 109 -8.41 2.50 -12.48
CA PHE A 109 -7.99 3.13 -13.73
C PHE A 109 -6.69 3.91 -13.47
N ALA A 110 -5.67 3.63 -14.27
CA ALA A 110 -4.34 4.23 -14.22
C ALA A 110 -3.90 4.52 -15.66
N PRO A 111 -4.35 5.65 -16.24
CA PRO A 111 -4.04 5.98 -17.62
C PRO A 111 -2.52 6.15 -17.77
N LYS A 112 -1.93 5.46 -18.75
CA LYS A 112 -0.47 5.46 -18.94
C LYS A 112 0.06 6.76 -19.57
N THR A 113 -0.84 7.63 -20.04
CA THR A 113 -0.52 8.94 -20.60
C THR A 113 -1.56 9.98 -20.17
N LEU A 114 -1.06 11.14 -19.73
CA LEU A 114 -1.76 12.42 -19.64
C LEU A 114 -1.03 13.39 -20.56
#